data_AF-A0A9D5EHU2-F1
#
_entry.id   AF-A0A9D5EHU2-F1
#
_cell.length_a   1.000
_cell.length_b   1.000
_cell.length_c   1.000
_cell.angle_alpha   90.00
_cell.angle_beta   90.00
_cell.angle_gamma   90.00
#
_symmetry.space_group_name_H-M   'P 1'
#
loop_
_entity.id
_entity.type
_entity.pdbx_description
1 polymer ?
#
loop_
_entity_poly.entity_id
_entity_poly.type
_entity_poly.pdbx_seq_one_letter_code
_entity_poly.pdbx_strand_id
1 'polypeptide(L)'
;MPTLWYSAPSGQRVQDPTIEQMIECMREEYDGNWGPYSPVGVLEWQHMSQSQSGQLLFVRHPDRGWYFECNDFVTYDSAADDGKWVHHWGCGEPMYYRAACFVPQVVAEQVVTDYVATGGCSRATSWARQSEIQSRLSLEQRRELRSRKKKQD
;
A
#
# COMPACT_ATOMS: atom_id res chain seq x y z
N MET A 1 15.81 3.58 -21.48
CA MET A 1 14.50 3.04 -21.06
C MET A 1 14.34 3.32 -19.57
N PRO A 2 13.14 3.62 -19.07
CA PRO A 2 12.94 3.73 -17.63
C PRO A 2 13.22 2.37 -16.98
N THR A 3 13.80 2.38 -15.77
CA THR A 3 14.12 1.16 -15.01
C THR A 3 13.10 1.05 -13.88
N LEU A 4 12.56 -0.15 -13.67
CA LEU A 4 11.66 -0.42 -12.54
C LEU A 4 12.47 -0.98 -11.38
N TRP A 5 12.28 -0.45 -10.18
CA TRP A 5 12.88 -0.98 -8.97
C TRP A 5 11.80 -1.48 -8.02
N TYR A 6 11.97 -2.69 -7.49
CA TYR A 6 11.22 -3.19 -6.34
C TYR A 6 12.07 -3.10 -5.08
N SER A 7 11.54 -2.51 -4.02
CA SER A 7 12.08 -2.56 -2.67
C SER A 7 11.14 -3.40 -1.78
N ALA A 8 11.63 -4.53 -1.30
CA ALA A 8 10.90 -5.46 -0.46
C ALA A 8 10.91 -5.05 1.02
N PRO A 9 9.95 -5.53 1.83
CA PRO A 9 9.96 -5.39 3.30
C PRO A 9 11.29 -5.73 3.97
N SER A 10 11.98 -6.74 3.45
CA SER A 10 13.28 -7.22 3.92
C SER A 10 14.45 -6.26 3.66
N GLY A 11 14.23 -5.20 2.89
CA GLY A 11 15.27 -4.29 2.38
C GLY A 11 15.95 -4.80 1.11
N GLN A 12 15.59 -5.99 0.62
CA GLN A 12 16.05 -6.46 -0.69
C GLN A 12 15.55 -5.52 -1.79
N ARG A 13 16.44 -5.20 -2.72
CA ARG A 13 16.12 -4.36 -3.88
C ARG A 13 16.35 -5.13 -5.17
N VAL A 14 15.33 -5.21 -6.02
CA VAL A 14 15.34 -5.96 -7.28
C VAL A 14 15.17 -4.99 -8.43
N GLN A 15 16.05 -5.09 -9.43
CA GLN A 15 15.95 -4.33 -10.67
C GLN A 15 15.09 -5.07 -11.68
N ASP A 16 14.22 -4.34 -12.36
CA ASP A 16 13.32 -4.80 -13.43
C ASP A 16 12.61 -6.12 -13.07
N PRO A 17 11.90 -6.16 -11.92
CA PRO A 17 11.19 -7.36 -11.48
C PRO A 17 10.15 -7.78 -12.51
N THR A 18 10.03 -9.09 -12.78
CA THR A 18 8.97 -9.59 -13.64
C THR A 18 7.62 -9.58 -12.91
N ILE A 19 6.53 -9.66 -13.68
CA ILE A 19 5.18 -9.78 -13.12
C ILE A 19 5.11 -11.03 -12.23
N GLU A 20 5.62 -12.17 -12.72
CA GLU A 20 5.62 -13.43 -11.98
C GLU A 20 6.35 -13.33 -10.65
N GLN A 21 7.54 -12.72 -10.62
CA GLN A 21 8.30 -12.49 -9.39
C GLN A 21 7.53 -11.65 -8.37
N MET A 22 6.81 -10.63 -8.84
CA MET A 22 5.99 -9.80 -7.98
C MET A 22 4.79 -10.57 -7.43
N ILE A 23 4.09 -11.35 -8.26
CA ILE A 23 2.95 -12.16 -7.82
C ILE A 23 3.39 -13.23 -6.82
N GLU A 24 4.51 -13.91 -7.05
CA GLU A 24 5.08 -14.88 -6.12
C GLU A 24 5.36 -14.22 -4.75
N CYS A 25 6.03 -13.07 -4.75
CA CYS A 25 6.31 -12.31 -3.53
C CYS A 25 5.03 -11.91 -2.77
N MET A 26 4.00 -11.46 -3.48
CA MET A 26 2.71 -11.11 -2.86
C MET A 26 2.03 -12.31 -2.21
N ARG A 27 2.22 -13.51 -2.74
CA ARG A 27 1.57 -14.74 -2.25
C ARG A 27 2.29 -15.41 -1.08
N GLU A 28 3.50 -14.99 -0.75
CA GLU A 28 4.25 -15.54 0.39
C GLU A 28 3.45 -15.46 1.70
N GLU A 29 3.85 -16.16 2.75
CA GLU A 29 3.16 -16.04 4.03
C GLU A 29 3.47 -14.71 4.70
N TYR A 30 2.51 -14.18 5.47
CA TYR A 30 2.67 -12.89 6.15
C TYR A 30 3.87 -12.91 7.11
N ASP A 31 3.99 -13.96 7.91
CA ASP A 31 5.08 -14.12 8.90
C ASP A 31 6.43 -14.45 8.26
N GLY A 32 6.45 -14.82 6.97
CA GLY A 32 7.66 -15.16 6.23
C GLY A 32 8.41 -13.92 5.72
N ASN A 33 7.78 -13.17 4.81
CA ASN A 33 8.47 -12.07 4.10
C ASN A 33 7.94 -10.66 4.43
N TRP A 34 6.70 -10.55 4.92
CA TRP A 34 6.09 -9.23 5.17
C TRP A 34 6.38 -8.74 6.57
N GLY A 35 6.26 -9.64 7.54
CA GLY A 35 6.54 -9.39 8.94
C GLY A 35 5.61 -8.36 9.58
N PRO A 36 5.53 -8.34 10.92
CA PRO A 36 4.53 -7.53 11.63
C PRO A 36 4.87 -6.04 11.74
N TYR A 37 6.09 -5.62 11.40
CA TYR A 37 6.58 -4.25 11.69
C TYR A 37 6.85 -3.39 10.45
N SER A 38 7.03 -4.00 9.28
CA SER A 38 7.22 -3.27 8.02
C SER A 38 6.75 -4.06 6.80
N PRO A 39 5.47 -4.45 6.70
CA PRO A 39 4.91 -5.21 5.58
C PRO A 39 4.69 -4.31 4.35
N VAL A 40 5.70 -3.53 3.97
CA VAL A 40 5.65 -2.49 2.95
C VAL A 40 6.55 -2.88 1.79
N GLY A 41 6.00 -2.91 0.58
CA GLY A 41 6.75 -2.99 -0.66
C GLY A 41 6.57 -1.73 -1.50
N VAL A 42 7.56 -1.42 -2.33
CA VAL A 42 7.53 -0.24 -3.19
C VAL A 42 8.05 -0.59 -4.58
N LEU A 43 7.27 -0.25 -5.62
CA LEU A 43 7.68 -0.29 -7.02
C LEU A 43 7.89 1.14 -7.54
N GLU A 44 9.08 1.44 -8.06
CA GLU A 44 9.48 2.79 -8.49
C GLU A 44 10.01 2.78 -9.92
N TRP A 45 9.38 3.54 -10.80
CA TRP A 45 9.90 3.80 -12.14
C TRP A 45 10.91 4.94 -12.08
N GLN A 46 12.19 4.61 -12.27
CA GLN A 46 13.25 5.60 -12.35
C GLN A 46 13.40 6.09 -13.79
N HIS A 47 12.92 7.31 -14.06
CA HIS A 47 13.14 8.02 -15.32
C HIS A 47 14.46 8.81 -15.27
N MET A 48 15.13 8.96 -16.41
CA MET A 48 16.37 9.76 -16.53
C MET A 48 16.14 11.26 -16.30
N SER A 49 14.89 11.73 -16.40
CA SER A 49 14.48 13.08 -16.02
C SER A 49 13.64 13.03 -14.74
N GLN A 50 14.05 13.76 -13.72
CA GLN A 50 13.50 13.75 -12.36
C GLN A 50 12.00 14.13 -12.22
N SER A 51 11.34 14.52 -13.31
CA SER A 51 9.99 15.11 -13.28
C SER A 51 8.82 14.12 -13.44
N GLN A 52 9.07 12.82 -13.64
CA GLN A 52 8.01 11.82 -13.87
C GLN A 52 8.32 10.46 -13.23
N SER A 53 8.86 10.39 -12.02
CA SER A 53 8.94 9.10 -11.31
C SER A 53 7.56 8.66 -10.85
N GLY A 54 7.08 7.53 -11.37
CA GLY A 54 5.91 6.84 -10.82
C GLY A 54 6.31 5.99 -9.60
N GLN A 55 5.49 6.02 -8.55
CA GLN A 55 5.65 5.13 -7.39
C GLN A 55 4.33 4.38 -7.10
N LEU A 56 4.45 3.07 -6.85
CA LEU A 56 3.40 2.24 -6.25
C LEU A 56 3.90 1.70 -4.91
N LEU A 57 3.34 2.21 -3.82
CA LEU A 57 3.55 1.69 -2.47
C LEU A 57 2.42 0.73 -2.13
N PHE A 58 2.73 -0.38 -1.48
CA PHE A 58 1.73 -1.32 -1.00
C PHE A 58 2.04 -1.86 0.39
N VAL A 59 0.99 -2.06 1.17
CA VAL A 59 1.06 -2.60 2.52
C VAL A 59 0.17 -3.82 2.61
N ARG A 60 0.75 -4.95 3.04
CA ARG A 60 -0.01 -6.16 3.30
C ARG A 60 -0.58 -6.13 4.72
N HIS A 61 -1.86 -6.44 4.87
CA HIS A 61 -2.51 -6.67 6.15
C HIS A 61 -2.99 -8.12 6.25
N PRO A 62 -2.75 -8.83 7.36
CA PRO A 62 -3.06 -10.25 7.49
C PRO A 62 -4.55 -10.57 7.24
N ASP A 63 -5.45 -9.75 7.80
CA ASP A 63 -6.90 -10.01 7.74
C ASP A 63 -7.68 -9.16 6.71
N ARG A 64 -7.05 -8.14 6.11
CA ARG A 64 -7.74 -7.12 5.30
C ARG A 64 -7.31 -7.12 3.84
N GLY A 65 -6.23 -7.83 3.49
CA GLY A 65 -5.68 -7.83 2.14
C GLY A 65 -4.63 -6.73 1.98
N TRP A 66 -4.81 -5.88 0.98
CA TRP A 66 -3.76 -4.97 0.51
C TRP A 66 -4.20 -3.53 0.46
N TYR A 67 -3.34 -2.66 0.96
CA TYR A 67 -3.44 -1.22 0.80
C TYR A 67 -2.48 -0.78 -0.30
N PHE A 68 -2.91 0.10 -1.21
CA PHE A 68 -2.05 0.64 -2.27
C PHE A 68 -2.10 2.16 -2.34
N GLU A 69 -0.94 2.77 -2.60
CA GLU A 69 -0.79 4.15 -3.03
C GLU A 69 -0.07 4.18 -4.39
N CYS A 70 -0.66 4.86 -5.36
CA CYS A 70 -0.11 5.07 -6.69
C CYS A 70 -0.01 6.57 -6.91
N ASN A 71 1.20 7.12 -6.82
CA ASN A 71 1.44 8.56 -6.78
C ASN A 71 0.58 9.23 -5.67
N ASP A 72 -0.25 10.23 -6.01
CA ASP A 72 -1.14 10.93 -5.06
C ASP A 72 -2.49 10.22 -4.83
N PHE A 73 -2.67 9.01 -5.38
CA PHE A 73 -3.92 8.27 -5.32
C PHE A 73 -3.81 7.05 -4.42
N VAL A 74 -4.93 6.70 -3.78
CA VAL A 74 -5.08 5.51 -2.94
C VAL A 74 -6.22 4.67 -3.47
N THR A 75 -6.13 3.35 -3.32
CA THR A 75 -7.29 2.48 -3.53
C THR A 75 -8.43 2.87 -2.61
N TYR A 76 -9.65 2.89 -3.14
CA TYR A 76 -10.82 3.27 -2.37
C TYR A 76 -12.09 2.61 -2.91
N ASP A 77 -12.81 1.93 -2.03
CA ASP A 77 -14.15 1.41 -2.29
C ASP A 77 -15.17 2.15 -1.42
N SER A 78 -15.94 3.04 -2.04
CA SER A 78 -16.99 3.81 -1.36
C SER A 78 -18.14 2.95 -0.82
N ALA A 79 -18.28 1.70 -1.30
CA ALA A 79 -19.29 0.76 -0.81
C ALA A 79 -18.80 -0.04 0.41
N ALA A 80 -17.49 -0.03 0.69
CA ALA A 80 -16.91 -0.65 1.87
C ALA A 80 -17.15 0.21 3.12
N ASP A 81 -16.84 -0.34 4.30
CA ASP A 81 -17.07 0.31 5.60
C ASP A 81 -16.18 1.54 5.79
N ASP A 82 -16.66 2.69 5.32
CA ASP A 82 -15.92 3.95 5.20
C ASP A 82 -15.55 4.56 6.58
N GLY A 83 -16.27 4.20 7.64
CA GLY A 83 -16.08 4.75 8.99
C GLY A 83 -15.01 4.03 9.84
N LYS A 84 -14.50 2.88 9.40
CA LYS A 84 -13.59 2.05 10.20
C LYS A 84 -12.13 2.34 9.92
N TRP A 85 -11.36 2.49 10.99
CA TRP A 85 -9.91 2.59 10.97
C TRP A 85 -9.27 1.25 11.35
N VAL A 86 -8.34 0.79 10.53
CA VAL A 86 -7.57 -0.43 10.71
C VAL A 86 -6.20 -0.07 11.26
N HIS A 87 -5.88 -0.57 12.45
CA HIS A 87 -4.55 -0.42 13.03
C HIS A 87 -3.59 -1.43 12.41
N HIS A 88 -2.46 -0.96 11.89
CA HIS A 88 -1.41 -1.82 11.38
C HIS A 88 -0.04 -1.15 11.44
N TRP A 89 1.05 -1.89 11.25
CA TRP A 89 2.37 -1.29 11.14
C TRP A 89 2.70 -0.94 9.68
N GLY A 90 3.47 0.12 9.49
CA GLY A 90 4.08 0.48 8.22
C GLY A 90 5.37 1.23 8.49
N CYS A 91 6.45 0.86 7.81
CA CYS A 91 7.76 1.51 7.94
C CYS A 91 8.27 1.63 9.39
N GLY A 92 8.02 0.62 10.25
CA GLY A 92 8.47 0.64 11.64
C GLY A 92 7.66 1.54 12.58
N GLU A 93 6.49 2.03 12.17
CA GLU A 93 5.57 2.77 13.05
C GLU A 93 4.12 2.25 13.00
N PRO A 94 3.36 2.41 14.10
CA PRO A 94 1.94 2.09 14.12
C PRO A 94 1.13 3.14 13.33
N MET A 95 0.39 2.66 12.35
CA MET A 95 -0.41 3.41 11.40
C MET A 95 -1.89 3.03 11.53
N TYR A 96 -2.76 3.95 11.12
CA TYR A 96 -4.21 3.72 11.10
C TYR A 96 -4.70 4.02 9.69
N TYR A 97 -5.09 2.97 8.98
CA TYR A 97 -5.54 3.02 7.60
C TYR A 97 -7.06 3.01 7.54
N ARG A 98 -7.66 3.70 6.59
CA ARG A 98 -9.10 3.60 6.35
C ARG A 98 -9.42 2.20 5.79
N ALA A 99 -10.40 1.51 6.36
CA ALA A 99 -10.73 0.14 5.98
C ALA A 99 -11.15 0.01 4.51
N ALA A 100 -11.89 1.01 4.01
CA ALA A 100 -12.31 1.11 2.61
C ALA A 100 -11.16 1.23 1.60
N CYS A 101 -9.91 1.41 2.05
CA CYS A 101 -8.75 1.46 1.18
C CYS A 101 -8.08 0.10 0.95
N PHE A 102 -8.56 -0.97 1.58
CA PHE A 102 -8.02 -2.31 1.38
C PHE A 102 -8.72 -3.07 0.25
N VAL A 103 -7.95 -3.78 -0.56
CA VAL A 103 -8.44 -4.65 -1.63
C VAL A 103 -8.05 -6.11 -1.40
N PRO A 104 -8.84 -7.08 -1.87
CA PRO A 104 -8.50 -8.50 -1.76
C PRO A 104 -7.30 -8.87 -2.64
N GLN A 105 -6.65 -10.01 -2.34
CA GLN A 105 -5.48 -10.53 -3.06
C GLN A 105 -5.65 -10.50 -4.59
N VAL A 106 -6.79 -10.97 -5.11
CA VAL A 106 -7.03 -11.05 -6.57
C VAL A 106 -6.96 -9.67 -7.23
N VAL A 107 -7.51 -8.63 -6.59
CA VAL A 107 -7.43 -7.26 -7.09
C VAL A 107 -6.01 -6.73 -6.95
N ALA A 108 -5.34 -7.03 -5.83
CA ALA A 108 -3.97 -6.63 -5.57
C ALA A 108 -2.99 -7.14 -6.63
N GLU A 109 -3.11 -8.41 -7.02
CA GLU A 109 -2.28 -9.03 -8.06
C GLU A 109 -2.47 -8.33 -9.41
N GLN A 110 -3.70 -7.97 -9.76
CA GLN A 110 -3.98 -7.21 -10.98
C GLN A 110 -3.42 -5.77 -10.90
N VAL A 111 -3.50 -5.13 -9.73
CA VAL A 111 -2.94 -3.79 -9.52
C VAL A 111 -1.43 -3.77 -9.79
N VAL A 112 -0.70 -4.74 -9.24
CA VAL A 112 0.75 -4.85 -9.44
C VAL A 112 1.08 -5.24 -10.88
N THR A 113 0.34 -6.17 -11.47
CA THR A 113 0.50 -6.56 -12.88
C THR A 113 0.39 -5.35 -13.80
N ASP A 114 -0.68 -4.55 -13.65
CA ASP A 114 -0.90 -3.36 -14.47
C ASP A 114 0.18 -2.30 -14.27
N TYR A 115 0.66 -2.12 -13.03
CA TYR A 115 1.69 -1.14 -12.71
C TYR A 115 3.07 -1.53 -13.27
N VAL A 116 3.44 -2.81 -13.19
CA VAL A 116 4.68 -3.33 -13.81
C VAL A 116 4.62 -3.18 -15.34
N ALA A 117 3.43 -3.31 -15.94
CA ALA A 117 3.27 -3.17 -17.39
C ALA A 117 3.25 -1.71 -17.86
N THR A 118 2.70 -0.78 -17.06
CA THR A 118 2.33 0.57 -17.54
C THR A 118 2.88 1.72 -16.72
N GLY A 119 3.29 1.49 -15.47
CA GLY A 119 3.63 2.52 -14.49
C GLY A 119 2.44 3.37 -14.02
N GLY A 120 1.22 3.04 -14.43
CA GLY A 120 0.00 3.76 -14.08
C GLY A 120 -0.85 3.03 -13.04
N CYS A 121 -1.81 3.75 -12.47
CA CYS A 121 -2.75 3.19 -11.53
C CYS A 121 -3.74 2.25 -12.24
N SER A 122 -3.89 1.04 -11.71
CA SER A 122 -4.68 -0.03 -12.31
C SER A 122 -6.18 0.27 -12.40
N ARG A 123 -6.85 -0.25 -13.44
CA ARG A 123 -8.32 -0.17 -13.54
C ARG A 123 -9.06 -1.25 -12.75
N ALA A 124 -8.34 -2.17 -12.12
CA ALA A 124 -8.93 -3.25 -11.33
C ALA A 124 -9.64 -2.77 -10.05
N THR A 125 -9.44 -1.51 -9.69
CA THR A 125 -9.98 -0.89 -8.49
C THR A 125 -10.23 0.60 -8.74
N SER A 126 -11.01 1.21 -7.86
CA SER A 126 -11.21 2.64 -7.87
C SER A 126 -10.12 3.34 -7.07
N TRP A 127 -9.70 4.49 -7.57
CA TRP A 127 -8.66 5.31 -6.97
C TRP A 127 -9.25 6.66 -6.58
N ALA A 128 -8.90 7.14 -5.40
CA ALA A 128 -9.27 8.46 -4.93
C ALA A 128 -8.03 9.25 -4.54
N ARG A 129 -8.09 10.58 -4.60
CA ARG A 129 -6.96 11.40 -4.16
C ARG A 129 -6.80 11.27 -2.66
N GLN A 130 -5.56 11.12 -2.19
CA GLN A 130 -5.29 10.98 -0.77
C GLN A 130 -5.78 12.19 0.05
N SER A 131 -5.72 13.40 -0.54
CA SER A 131 -6.24 14.63 0.04
C SER A 131 -7.75 14.66 0.26
N GLU A 132 -8.51 13.81 -0.43
CA GLU A 132 -9.98 13.78 -0.37
C GLU A 132 -10.50 12.74 0.63
N ILE A 133 -9.88 11.55 0.65
CA ILE A 133 -10.36 10.41 1.45
C ILE A 133 -9.67 10.31 2.80
N GLN A 134 -8.47 10.89 2.95
CA GLN A 134 -7.65 10.73 4.15
C GLN A 134 -7.47 9.24 4.47
N SER A 135 -6.68 8.54 3.65
CA SER A 135 -6.50 7.10 3.79
C SER A 135 -5.72 6.66 5.03
N ARG A 136 -4.99 7.58 5.66
CA ARG A 136 -4.17 7.35 6.85
C ARG A 136 -4.35 8.49 7.85
N LEU A 137 -4.38 8.16 9.15
CA LEU A 137 -4.40 9.19 10.20
C LEU A 137 -3.03 9.85 10.38
N SER A 138 -3.04 11.18 10.56
CA SER A 138 -1.87 11.93 10.97
C SER A 138 -1.42 11.53 12.38
N LEU A 139 -0.19 11.87 12.76
CA LEU A 139 0.32 11.61 14.12
C LEU A 139 -0.55 12.26 15.21
N GLU A 140 -1.05 13.48 14.95
CA GLU A 140 -1.91 14.21 15.86
C GLU A 140 -3.25 13.48 16.07
N GLN A 141 -3.90 13.07 14.98
CA GLN A 141 -5.15 12.32 15.02
C GLN A 141 -4.98 10.95 15.69
N ARG A 142 -3.83 10.29 15.47
CA ARG A 142 -3.45 9.06 16.18
C ARG A 142 -3.39 9.28 17.70
N ARG A 143 -2.85 10.41 18.16
CA ARG A 143 -2.79 10.77 19.60
C ARG A 143 -4.17 11.03 20.18
N GLU A 144 -5.05 11.72 19.44
CA GLU A 144 -6.43 11.98 19.85
C GLU A 144 -7.26 10.69 19.96
N LEU A 145 -7.14 9.78 19.00
CA LEU A 145 -7.86 8.50 19.03
C LEU A 145 -7.48 7.69 20.28
N ARG A 146 -6.20 7.68 20.65
CA ARG A 146 -5.70 7.02 21.86
C ARG A 146 -6.19 7.69 23.14
N SER A 147 -6.27 9.02 23.17
CA SER A 147 -6.74 9.75 24.36
C SER A 147 -8.23 9.56 24.61
N ARG A 148 -9.04 9.41 23.55
CA ARG A 148 -10.48 9.10 23.66
C ARG A 148 -10.72 7.69 24.21
N LYS A 149 -10.00 6.68 23.74
CA LYS A 149 -10.10 5.31 24.25
C LYS A 149 -9.80 5.22 25.75
N LYS A 150 -8.71 5.87 26.21
CA LYS A 150 -8.35 5.93 27.64
C LYS A 150 -9.38 6.58 28.57
N LYS A 151 -10.36 7.33 28.03
CA LYS A 151 -11.43 7.96 28.84
C LYS A 151 -12.70 7.12 28.92
N GLN A 152 -12.79 6.05 28.13
CA GLN A 152 -13.95 5.15 28.10
C GLN A 152 -13.73 3.88 28.92
N ASP A 153 -12.48 3.59 29.27
CA ASP A 153 -12.06 2.53 30.22
C ASP A 153 -11.91 3.11 31.64
#